data_AF-A0A6I7D9T7-F1
#
_entry.id   AF-A0A6I7D9T7-F1
#
_cell.length_a   1.000
_cell.length_b   1.000
_cell.length_c   1.000
_cell.angle_alpha   90.00
_cell.angle_beta   90.00
_cell.angle_gamma   90.00
#
_symmetry.space_group_name_H-M   'P 1'
#
loop_
_entity.id
_entity.type
_entity.pdbx_description
1 polymer ?
#
loop_
_entity_poly.entity_id
_entity_poly.type
_entity_poly.pdbx_seq_one_letter_code
_entity_poly.pdbx_strand_id
1 'polypeptide(L)'
;MTKGVFMINILNKFENKVQNTNPVFNNENLKNYLKLLDNIDDIKNTPLKDISGGYNGKKTSVNIANISKELISKIRVLYSHEEISSCKINIKNKEKSIRLLNEAYAKADNAILSWWENERRIFPSSIINRKIDNLNLNKDASANKELNIDKKLKEIIFILTSKKFNLNLDIKAAQSTIIQHLQDIPDVVKAIDELGISNDSYSKYETYCLMAEYIYNFLSENKNEVDFSKIKDAVKEIAERNLVTPKDRLTSLYSTYTLIFL
;
A
#
# COMPACT_ATOMS: atom_id res chain seq x y z
N MET A 1 -23.05 3.67 -28.74
CA MET A 1 -22.01 3.42 -27.71
C MET A 1 -22.61 3.71 -26.34
N THR A 2 -23.06 2.67 -25.64
CA THR A 2 -23.88 2.76 -24.43
C THR A 2 -23.28 1.81 -23.39
N LYS A 3 -22.26 2.27 -22.66
CA LYS A 3 -21.65 1.55 -21.52
C LYS A 3 -21.94 2.21 -20.15
N GLY A 4 -22.64 3.34 -20.11
CA GLY A 4 -22.90 4.10 -18.87
C GLY A 4 -24.26 3.84 -18.19
N VAL A 5 -25.22 3.20 -18.86
CA VAL A 5 -26.63 3.16 -18.37
C VAL A 5 -26.97 1.88 -17.60
N PHE A 6 -26.19 0.82 -17.74
CA PHE A 6 -26.46 -0.47 -17.08
C PHE A 6 -25.97 -0.56 -15.62
N MET A 7 -24.99 0.27 -15.22
CA MET A 7 -24.36 0.19 -13.90
C MET A 7 -25.18 0.91 -12.81
N ILE A 8 -25.77 2.06 -13.14
CA ILE A 8 -26.66 2.82 -12.23
C ILE A 8 -27.97 2.05 -11.97
N ASN A 9 -28.45 1.29 -12.97
CA ASN A 9 -29.72 0.56 -12.86
C ASN A 9 -29.65 -0.72 -12.01
N ILE A 10 -28.45 -1.25 -11.69
CA ILE A 10 -28.31 -2.41 -10.78
C ILE A 10 -28.16 -1.93 -9.33
N LEU A 11 -27.37 -0.87 -9.09
CA LEU A 11 -27.22 -0.23 -7.78
C LEU A 11 -28.55 0.37 -7.28
N ASN A 12 -29.25 1.16 -8.09
CA ASN A 12 -30.53 1.75 -7.71
C ASN A 12 -31.65 0.71 -7.49
N LYS A 13 -31.55 -0.46 -8.12
CA LYS A 13 -32.54 -1.54 -7.96
C LYS A 13 -32.29 -2.37 -6.70
N PHE A 14 -31.06 -2.34 -6.17
CA PHE A 14 -30.71 -2.91 -4.88
C PHE A 14 -30.98 -1.94 -3.72
N GLU A 15 -30.61 -0.66 -3.82
CA GLU A 15 -30.93 0.35 -2.79
C GLU A 15 -32.44 0.52 -2.59
N ASN A 16 -33.24 0.58 -3.66
CA ASN A 16 -34.70 0.68 -3.55
C ASN A 16 -35.38 -0.62 -3.07
N LYS A 17 -34.70 -1.76 -3.11
CA LYS A 17 -35.20 -3.02 -2.50
C LYS A 17 -34.78 -3.17 -1.04
N VAL A 18 -33.65 -2.60 -0.63
CA VAL A 18 -33.16 -2.61 0.75
C VAL A 18 -34.04 -1.75 1.66
N GLN A 19 -34.65 -0.67 1.15
CA GLN A 19 -35.57 0.15 1.96
C GLN A 19 -36.93 -0.51 2.28
N ASN A 20 -37.31 -1.58 1.57
CA ASN A 20 -38.63 -2.22 1.73
C ASN A 20 -38.58 -3.69 2.19
N THR A 21 -37.41 -4.18 2.62
CA THR A 21 -37.31 -5.47 3.31
C THR A 21 -36.31 -5.34 4.46
N ASN A 22 -36.70 -5.79 5.66
CA ASN A 22 -35.81 -6.06 6.80
C ASN A 22 -34.42 -6.53 6.33
N PRO A 23 -33.32 -6.13 6.98
CA PRO A 23 -31.98 -6.15 6.39
C PRO A 23 -31.58 -7.58 6.02
N VAL A 24 -31.69 -7.92 4.73
CA VAL A 24 -31.29 -9.21 4.16
C VAL A 24 -29.76 -9.29 3.99
N PHE A 25 -29.04 -8.20 4.25
CA PHE A 25 -27.58 -8.13 4.24
C PHE A 25 -27.05 -8.32 5.67
N ASN A 26 -26.45 -9.48 5.94
CA ASN A 26 -25.78 -9.68 7.22
C ASN A 26 -24.36 -9.10 7.15
N ASN A 27 -24.14 -7.97 7.84
CA ASN A 27 -22.83 -7.32 7.94
C ASN A 27 -21.75 -8.25 8.51
N GLU A 28 -22.12 -9.35 9.17
CA GLU A 28 -21.17 -10.38 9.63
C GLU A 28 -20.35 -11.01 8.50
N ASN A 29 -20.88 -11.06 7.26
CA ASN A 29 -20.19 -11.70 6.14
C ASN A 29 -19.06 -10.84 5.54
N LEU A 30 -18.90 -9.58 5.97
CA LEU A 30 -17.85 -8.65 5.51
C LEU A 30 -17.00 -8.15 6.70
N LYS A 31 -16.78 -9.01 7.69
CA LYS A 31 -16.11 -8.63 8.93
C LYS A 31 -14.69 -8.13 8.71
N ASN A 32 -13.90 -8.76 7.82
CA ASN A 32 -12.52 -8.37 7.58
C ASN A 32 -12.44 -7.04 6.83
N TYR A 33 -13.31 -6.83 5.85
CA TYR A 33 -13.46 -5.55 5.18
C TYR A 33 -13.81 -4.42 6.16
N LEU A 34 -14.80 -4.65 7.03
CA LEU A 34 -15.19 -3.66 8.04
C LEU A 34 -14.06 -3.38 9.02
N LYS A 35 -13.31 -4.41 9.45
CA LYS A 35 -12.14 -4.26 10.32
C LYS A 35 -11.08 -3.33 9.69
N LEU A 36 -10.80 -3.50 8.39
CA LEU A 36 -9.86 -2.64 7.67
C LEU A 36 -10.34 -1.19 7.60
N LEU A 37 -11.65 -0.98 7.37
CA LEU A 37 -12.24 0.36 7.37
C LEU A 37 -12.19 1.03 8.75
N ASP A 38 -12.49 0.27 9.80
CA ASP A 38 -12.53 0.77 11.17
C ASP A 38 -11.15 1.21 11.68
N ASN A 39 -10.07 0.65 11.11
CA ASN A 39 -8.70 1.06 11.43
C ASN A 39 -8.27 2.38 10.76
N ILE A 40 -9.07 2.94 9.84
CA ILE A 40 -8.70 4.17 9.13
C ILE A 40 -8.95 5.37 10.04
N ASP A 41 -7.87 5.92 10.58
CA ASP A 41 -7.89 7.17 11.35
C ASP A 41 -8.32 8.36 10.47
N ASP A 42 -9.07 9.29 11.05
CA ASP A 42 -9.66 10.46 10.34
C ASP A 42 -8.62 11.59 10.13
N ILE A 43 -7.50 11.29 9.49
CA ILE A 43 -6.45 12.27 9.16
C ILE A 43 -6.75 12.90 7.79
N LYS A 44 -7.23 14.15 7.83
CA LYS A 44 -7.73 14.86 6.65
C LYS A 44 -6.67 15.65 5.87
N ASN A 45 -5.49 15.86 6.45
CA ASN A 45 -4.48 16.78 5.90
C ASN A 45 -3.05 16.26 6.10
N THR A 46 -2.67 15.21 5.37
CA THR A 46 -1.29 14.73 5.37
C THR A 46 -0.47 15.53 4.35
N PRO A 47 0.57 16.27 4.78
CA PRO A 47 1.41 17.03 3.86
C PRO A 47 2.22 16.08 2.96
N LEU A 48 2.28 16.34 1.66
CA LEU A 48 3.16 15.62 0.72
C LEU A 48 4.57 16.22 0.66
N LYS A 49 4.94 17.02 1.66
CA LYS A 49 5.97 18.07 1.57
C LYS A 49 7.42 17.57 1.56
N ASP A 50 7.66 16.31 1.89
CA ASP A 50 9.01 15.72 1.90
C ASP A 50 9.45 15.13 0.56
N ILE A 51 8.63 15.29 -0.48
CA ILE A 51 8.95 14.81 -1.82
C ILE A 51 9.68 15.92 -2.57
N SER A 52 10.98 15.71 -2.72
CA SER A 52 11.88 16.30 -3.72
C SER A 52 11.27 17.39 -4.59
N GLY A 53 11.63 18.65 -4.30
CA GLY A 53 11.63 19.72 -5.30
C GLY A 53 10.35 19.85 -6.11
N GLY A 54 9.20 20.08 -5.47
CA GLY A 54 8.01 20.53 -6.20
C GLY A 54 8.38 21.74 -7.05
N TYR A 55 8.29 21.61 -8.37
CA TYR A 55 8.68 22.62 -9.36
C TYR A 55 7.98 23.98 -9.15
N ASN A 56 6.92 24.01 -8.32
CA ASN A 56 6.08 25.18 -8.06
C ASN A 56 6.03 25.65 -6.58
N GLY A 57 6.75 25.02 -5.64
CA GLY A 57 6.74 25.40 -4.22
C GLY A 57 5.38 25.29 -3.49
N LYS A 58 4.36 24.72 -4.15
CA LYS A 58 3.02 24.52 -3.58
C LYS A 58 3.04 23.40 -2.55
N LYS A 59 2.54 23.69 -1.35
CA LYS A 59 2.25 22.68 -0.34
C LYS A 59 0.94 21.99 -0.72
N THR A 60 1.02 20.76 -1.21
CA THR A 60 -0.16 19.91 -1.39
C THR A 60 -0.33 19.03 -0.17
N SER A 61 -1.55 18.95 0.36
CA SER A 61 -1.94 18.01 1.39
C SER A 61 -3.06 17.12 0.85
N VAL A 62 -3.04 15.86 1.23
CA VAL A 62 -4.07 14.90 0.84
C VAL A 62 -4.81 14.36 2.05
N ASN A 63 -6.08 14.02 1.84
CA ASN A 63 -6.88 13.33 2.83
C ASN A 63 -6.61 11.82 2.68
N ILE A 64 -5.59 11.33 3.39
CA ILE A 64 -5.23 9.91 3.35
C ILE A 64 -6.40 9.04 3.82
N ALA A 65 -7.19 9.48 4.80
CA ALA A 65 -8.34 8.72 5.27
C ALA A 65 -9.36 8.44 4.15
N ASN A 66 -9.67 9.45 3.34
CA ASN A 66 -10.56 9.29 2.18
C ASN A 66 -9.94 8.38 1.11
N ILE A 67 -8.66 8.58 0.79
CA ILE A 67 -7.93 7.75 -0.18
C ILE A 67 -7.90 6.29 0.28
N SER A 68 -7.65 6.02 1.57
CA SER A 68 -7.70 4.69 2.16
C SER A 68 -9.07 4.05 2.01
N LYS A 69 -10.15 4.79 2.32
CA LYS A 69 -11.53 4.29 2.19
C LYS A 69 -11.87 3.96 0.74
N GLU A 70 -11.46 4.81 -0.20
CA GLU A 70 -11.67 4.56 -1.63
C GLU A 70 -10.88 3.34 -2.12
N LEU A 71 -9.61 3.22 -1.71
CA LEU A 71 -8.77 2.05 -2.01
C LEU A 71 -9.41 0.76 -1.51
N ILE A 72 -9.83 0.72 -0.24
CA ILE A 72 -10.45 -0.46 0.37
C ILE A 72 -11.80 -0.78 -0.29
N SER A 73 -12.56 0.23 -0.70
CA SER A 73 -13.76 0.04 -1.51
C SER A 73 -13.45 -0.58 -2.88
N LYS A 74 -12.41 -0.13 -3.59
CA LYS A 74 -11.97 -0.72 -4.87
C LYS A 74 -11.57 -2.19 -4.70
N ILE A 75 -10.80 -2.49 -3.65
CA ILE A 75 -10.41 -3.87 -3.30
C ILE A 75 -11.65 -4.73 -3.02
N ARG A 76 -12.61 -4.23 -2.25
CA ARG A 76 -13.86 -4.95 -2.00
C ARG A 76 -14.59 -5.25 -3.30
N VAL A 77 -14.75 -4.26 -4.18
CA VAL A 77 -15.45 -4.44 -5.46
C VAL A 77 -14.74 -5.50 -6.30
N LEU A 78 -13.42 -5.47 -6.38
CA LEU A 78 -12.61 -6.44 -7.12
C LEU A 78 -12.90 -7.88 -6.67
N TYR A 79 -12.80 -8.16 -5.37
CA TYR A 79 -13.01 -9.52 -4.83
C TYR A 79 -14.49 -9.92 -4.71
N SER A 80 -15.41 -8.95 -4.63
CA SER A 80 -16.84 -9.22 -4.57
C SER A 80 -17.45 -9.49 -5.93
N HIS A 81 -16.96 -8.86 -6.99
CA HIS A 81 -17.59 -8.92 -8.32
C HIS A 81 -17.59 -10.34 -8.89
N GLU A 82 -16.47 -11.06 -8.81
CA GLU A 82 -16.34 -12.42 -9.33
C GLU A 82 -17.24 -13.40 -8.55
N GLU A 83 -17.18 -13.39 -7.22
CA GLU A 83 -17.95 -14.30 -6.38
C GLU A 83 -19.47 -14.05 -6.48
N ILE A 84 -19.90 -12.78 -6.45
CA ILE A 84 -21.34 -12.45 -6.49
C ILE A 84 -21.92 -12.65 -7.87
N SER A 85 -21.20 -12.31 -8.94
CA SER A 85 -21.68 -12.50 -10.32
C SER A 85 -21.91 -13.98 -10.66
N SER A 86 -21.19 -14.89 -10.00
CA SER A 86 -21.38 -16.34 -10.15
C SER A 86 -22.67 -16.88 -9.49
N CYS A 87 -23.31 -16.12 -8.60
CA CYS A 87 -24.48 -16.56 -7.84
C CYS A 87 -25.77 -16.51 -8.68
N LYS A 88 -26.38 -17.68 -8.94
CA LYS A 88 -27.71 -17.77 -9.56
C LYS A 88 -28.83 -17.55 -8.53
N ILE A 89 -29.39 -16.35 -8.49
CA ILE A 89 -30.50 -15.99 -7.59
C ILE A 89 -31.84 -16.47 -8.17
N ASN A 90 -32.55 -17.32 -7.44
CA ASN A 90 -33.89 -17.78 -7.79
C ASN A 90 -34.94 -17.14 -6.88
N ILE A 91 -35.79 -16.29 -7.44
CA ILE A 91 -36.85 -15.54 -6.73
C ILE A 91 -37.87 -16.48 -6.07
N LYS A 92 -38.10 -17.68 -6.64
CA LYS A 92 -39.03 -18.68 -6.08
C LYS A 92 -38.45 -19.45 -4.89
N ASN A 93 -37.13 -19.43 -4.70
CA ASN A 93 -36.46 -20.03 -3.55
C ASN A 93 -35.52 -19.00 -2.90
N LYS A 94 -36.16 -18.06 -2.20
CA LYS A 94 -35.52 -16.90 -1.58
C LYS A 94 -34.48 -17.31 -0.54
N GLU A 95 -34.80 -18.27 0.32
CA GLU A 95 -33.90 -18.74 1.40
C GLU A 95 -32.60 -19.32 0.85
N LYS A 96 -32.70 -20.23 -0.13
CA LYS A 96 -31.51 -20.79 -0.79
C LYS A 96 -30.67 -19.71 -1.46
N SER A 97 -31.31 -18.72 -2.08
CA SER A 97 -30.61 -17.63 -2.76
C SER A 97 -29.88 -16.71 -1.77
N ILE A 98 -30.48 -16.42 -0.61
CA ILE A 98 -29.85 -15.65 0.46
C ILE A 98 -28.62 -16.39 1.00
N ARG A 99 -28.73 -17.71 1.22
CA ARG A 99 -27.61 -18.52 1.69
C ARG A 99 -26.42 -18.49 0.73
N LEU A 100 -26.66 -18.69 -0.57
CA LEU A 100 -25.61 -18.63 -1.60
C LEU A 100 -24.94 -17.26 -1.66
N LEU A 101 -25.73 -16.19 -1.55
CA LEU A 101 -25.20 -14.83 -1.56
C LEU A 101 -24.32 -14.57 -0.33
N ASN A 102 -24.74 -15.03 0.86
CA ASN A 102 -23.96 -14.92 2.09
C ASN A 102 -22.64 -15.70 1.99
N GLU A 103 -22.66 -16.90 1.43
CA GLU A 103 -21.45 -17.70 1.17
C GLU A 103 -20.48 -16.97 0.22
N ALA A 104 -20.99 -16.34 -0.84
CA ALA A 104 -20.18 -15.55 -1.76
C ALA A 104 -19.54 -14.32 -1.08
N TYR A 105 -20.29 -13.61 -0.23
CA TYR A 105 -19.74 -12.49 0.54
C TYR A 105 -18.65 -12.95 1.51
N ALA A 106 -18.85 -14.06 2.23
CA ALA A 106 -17.85 -14.60 3.14
C ALA A 106 -16.56 -15.02 2.41
N LYS A 107 -16.67 -15.58 1.21
CA LYS A 107 -15.50 -15.88 0.36
C LYS A 107 -14.76 -14.62 -0.07
N ALA A 108 -15.49 -13.62 -0.55
CA ALA A 108 -14.90 -12.33 -0.92
C ALA A 108 -14.19 -11.67 0.27
N ASP A 109 -14.79 -11.71 1.46
CA ASP A 109 -14.19 -11.17 2.68
C ASP A 109 -12.90 -11.89 3.10
N ASN A 110 -12.86 -13.22 2.96
CA ASN A 110 -11.64 -14.00 3.18
C ASN A 110 -10.55 -13.66 2.14
N ALA A 111 -10.93 -13.43 0.87
CA ALA A 111 -9.99 -13.00 -0.15
C ALA A 111 -9.39 -11.62 0.16
N ILE A 112 -10.19 -10.69 0.70
CA ILE A 112 -9.70 -9.37 1.19
C ILE A 112 -8.72 -9.55 2.35
N LEU A 113 -9.00 -10.47 3.29
CA LEU A 113 -8.07 -10.78 4.38
C LEU A 113 -6.75 -11.33 3.83
N SER A 114 -6.80 -12.33 2.95
CA SER A 114 -5.60 -12.91 2.31
C SER A 114 -4.82 -11.89 1.49
N TRP A 115 -5.51 -10.96 0.82
CA TRP A 115 -4.88 -9.83 0.15
C TRP A 115 -4.08 -8.98 1.13
N TRP A 116 -4.69 -8.58 2.25
CA TRP A 116 -4.02 -7.75 3.25
C TRP A 116 -2.83 -8.47 3.90
N GLU A 117 -2.98 -9.75 4.25
CA GLU A 117 -1.88 -10.57 4.78
C GLU A 117 -0.69 -10.67 3.81
N ASN A 118 -0.97 -10.74 2.51
CA ASN A 118 0.08 -10.71 1.49
C ASN A 118 0.74 -9.32 1.39
N GLU A 119 -0.03 -8.24 1.37
CA GLU A 119 0.50 -6.88 1.29
C GLU A 119 1.39 -6.51 2.49
N ARG A 120 1.10 -7.06 3.68
CA ARG A 120 1.98 -6.95 4.86
C ARG A 120 3.40 -7.44 4.64
N ARG A 121 3.61 -8.35 3.69
CA ARG A 121 4.94 -8.81 3.26
C ARG A 121 5.42 -8.07 2.01
N ILE A 122 4.54 -7.91 1.01
CA ILE A 122 4.91 -7.38 -0.31
C ILE A 122 5.24 -5.90 -0.26
N PHE A 123 4.46 -5.07 0.42
CA PHE A 123 4.66 -3.62 0.40
C PHE A 123 6.02 -3.20 1.01
N PRO A 124 6.38 -3.58 2.26
CA PRO A 124 7.69 -3.24 2.81
C PRO A 124 8.86 -3.76 1.97
N SER A 125 8.71 -4.97 1.42
CA SER A 125 9.71 -5.57 0.53
C SER A 125 9.90 -4.78 -0.77
N SER A 126 8.80 -4.29 -1.36
CA SER A 126 8.85 -3.45 -2.56
C SER A 126 9.54 -2.11 -2.30
N ILE A 127 9.36 -1.51 -1.11
CA ILE A 127 10.06 -0.29 -0.70
C ILE A 127 11.57 -0.52 -0.58
N ILE A 128 11.97 -1.65 0.02
CA ILE A 128 13.40 -2.02 0.12
C ILE A 128 14.00 -2.23 -1.26
N ASN A 129 13.32 -2.98 -2.14
CA ASN A 129 13.76 -3.20 -3.51
C ASN A 129 13.90 -1.87 -4.27
N ARG A 130 12.90 -0.99 -4.18
CA ARG A 130 12.92 0.34 -4.77
C ARG A 130 14.10 1.18 -4.26
N LYS A 131 14.39 1.15 -2.96
CA LYS A 131 15.52 1.86 -2.36
C LYS A 131 16.86 1.33 -2.90
N ILE A 132 17.02 0.01 -3.01
CA ILE A 132 18.20 -0.61 -3.60
C ILE A 132 18.37 -0.16 -5.06
N ASP A 133 17.30 -0.21 -5.86
CA ASP A 133 17.33 0.23 -7.26
C ASP A 133 17.71 1.72 -7.36
N ASN A 134 17.19 2.57 -6.47
CA ASN A 134 17.53 3.99 -6.43
C ASN A 134 19.00 4.25 -6.05
N LEU A 135 19.57 3.47 -5.12
CA LEU A 135 20.99 3.52 -4.75
C LEU A 135 21.90 3.05 -5.89
N ASN A 136 21.48 2.00 -6.62
CA ASN A 136 22.19 1.49 -7.81
C ASN A 136 22.09 2.43 -9.01
N LEU A 137 21.10 3.34 -9.07
CA LEU A 137 20.96 4.27 -10.19
C LEU A 137 21.40 5.70 -9.83
N ASN A 138 21.95 5.91 -8.62
CA ASN A 138 22.24 7.22 -8.05
C ASN A 138 21.05 8.21 -8.16
N LYS A 139 19.83 7.68 -8.07
CA LYS A 139 18.58 8.46 -8.08
C LYS A 139 18.16 8.90 -6.69
N ASP A 140 18.84 8.39 -5.68
CA ASP A 140 18.64 8.76 -4.30
C ASP A 140 19.39 10.08 -4.00
N ALA A 141 18.66 11.14 -3.67
CA ALA A 141 19.24 12.46 -3.40
C ALA A 141 20.24 12.44 -2.23
N SER A 142 20.20 11.41 -1.38
CA SER A 142 21.13 11.25 -0.26
C SER A 142 22.38 10.44 -0.60
N ALA A 143 22.45 9.82 -1.78
CA ALA A 143 23.60 9.04 -2.22
C ALA A 143 24.62 9.94 -2.92
N ASN A 144 25.89 9.85 -2.52
CA ASN A 144 26.99 10.58 -3.14
C ASN A 144 27.61 9.85 -4.34
N LYS A 145 27.21 8.59 -4.57
CA LYS A 145 27.68 7.73 -5.65
C LYS A 145 26.73 6.56 -5.86
N GLU A 146 26.73 6.00 -7.06
CA GLU A 146 26.11 4.71 -7.37
C GLU A 146 26.71 3.57 -6.52
N LEU A 147 25.86 2.88 -5.78
CA LEU A 147 26.26 1.69 -5.03
C LEU A 147 26.00 0.49 -5.93
N ASN A 148 27.01 -0.27 -6.34
CA ASN A 148 26.80 -1.47 -7.16
C ASN A 148 26.33 -2.64 -6.27
N ILE A 149 25.08 -2.62 -5.81
CA ILE A 149 24.52 -3.63 -4.92
C ILE A 149 24.22 -4.90 -5.72
N ASP A 150 25.06 -5.92 -5.52
CA ASP A 150 24.87 -7.23 -6.13
C ASP A 150 23.81 -8.08 -5.41
N LYS A 151 23.52 -9.27 -5.95
CA LYS A 151 22.52 -10.20 -5.39
C LYS A 151 22.83 -10.60 -3.94
N LYS A 152 24.12 -10.80 -3.61
CA LYS A 152 24.54 -11.25 -2.28
C LYS A 152 24.36 -10.16 -1.25
N LEU A 153 24.74 -8.92 -1.58
CA LEU A 153 24.51 -7.77 -0.72
C LEU A 153 23.02 -7.48 -0.57
N LYS A 154 22.22 -7.64 -1.63
CA LYS A 154 20.75 -7.57 -1.56
C LYS A 154 20.17 -8.57 -0.55
N GLU A 155 20.62 -9.82 -0.57
CA GLU A 155 20.21 -10.84 0.42
C GLU A 155 20.57 -10.42 1.85
N ILE A 156 21.78 -9.90 2.07
CA ILE A 156 22.22 -9.38 3.38
C ILE A 156 21.33 -8.22 3.85
N ILE A 157 21.03 -7.26 2.98
CA ILE A 157 20.16 -6.13 3.28
C ILE A 157 18.78 -6.63 3.74
N PHE A 158 18.18 -7.57 3.01
CA PHE A 158 16.87 -8.14 3.37
C PHE A 158 16.90 -8.85 4.73
N ILE A 159 17.92 -9.67 5.00
CA ILE A 159 18.06 -10.39 6.27
C ILE A 159 18.21 -9.42 7.45
N LEU A 160 19.11 -8.43 7.33
CA LEU A 160 19.38 -7.48 8.41
C LEU A 160 18.21 -6.55 8.65
N THR A 161 17.54 -6.10 7.59
CA THR A 161 16.35 -5.24 7.70
C THR A 161 15.17 -6.01 8.31
N SER A 162 14.93 -7.25 7.87
CA SER A 162 13.89 -8.12 8.46
C SER A 162 14.09 -8.29 9.97
N LYS A 163 15.33 -8.58 10.40
CA LYS A 163 15.66 -8.72 11.83
C LYS A 163 15.48 -7.41 12.60
N LYS A 164 16.01 -6.29 12.07
CA LYS A 164 16.00 -4.99 12.76
C LYS A 164 14.59 -4.46 13.01
N PHE A 165 13.67 -4.69 12.07
CA PHE A 165 12.30 -4.17 12.13
C PHE A 165 11.24 -5.23 12.41
N ASN A 166 11.65 -6.48 12.70
CA ASN A 166 10.75 -7.62 12.89
C ASN A 166 9.70 -7.78 11.76
N LEU A 167 10.17 -7.70 10.52
CA LEU A 167 9.34 -7.78 9.32
C LEU A 167 9.49 -9.14 8.63
N ASN A 168 8.37 -9.70 8.17
CA ASN A 168 8.39 -10.80 7.22
C ASN A 168 8.54 -10.21 5.81
N LEU A 169 9.66 -10.48 5.14
CA LEU A 169 10.00 -9.88 3.85
C LEU A 169 10.13 -10.93 2.74
N ASP A 170 9.88 -10.52 1.50
CA ASP A 170 10.08 -11.30 0.28
C ASP A 170 11.03 -10.55 -0.66
N ILE A 171 12.24 -11.08 -0.82
CA ILE A 171 13.28 -10.51 -1.69
C ILE A 171 12.86 -10.36 -3.16
N LYS A 172 11.88 -11.15 -3.61
CA LYS A 172 11.37 -11.14 -4.99
C LYS A 172 10.15 -10.22 -5.18
N ALA A 173 9.63 -9.60 -4.13
CA ALA A 173 8.49 -8.71 -4.22
C ALA A 173 8.77 -7.52 -5.14
N ALA A 174 8.02 -7.39 -6.23
CA ALA A 174 8.23 -6.31 -7.20
C ALA A 174 7.36 -5.09 -6.88
N GLN A 175 6.05 -5.17 -7.14
CA GLN A 175 5.13 -4.05 -7.00
C GLN A 175 3.98 -4.42 -6.05
N SER A 176 3.69 -3.52 -5.11
CA SER A 176 2.52 -3.61 -4.24
C SER A 176 1.24 -3.24 -4.98
N THR A 177 0.17 -3.98 -4.71
CA THR A 177 -1.16 -3.67 -5.26
C THR A 177 -1.77 -2.42 -4.64
N ILE A 178 -1.34 -2.01 -3.43
CA ILE A 178 -1.71 -0.72 -2.83
C ILE A 178 -1.25 0.40 -3.76
N ILE A 179 0.03 0.40 -4.15
CA ILE A 179 0.60 1.39 -5.08
C ILE A 179 -0.14 1.36 -6.41
N GLN A 180 -0.46 0.17 -6.95
CA GLN A 180 -1.16 0.04 -8.22
C GLN A 180 -2.56 0.69 -8.17
N HIS A 181 -3.35 0.42 -7.12
CA HIS A 181 -4.70 0.96 -7.01
C HIS A 181 -4.75 2.47 -6.77
N LEU A 182 -3.72 3.04 -6.15
CA LEU A 182 -3.59 4.49 -5.94
C LEU A 182 -3.51 5.28 -7.24
N GLN A 183 -2.90 4.72 -8.30
CA GLN A 183 -2.68 5.42 -9.57
C GLN A 183 -3.98 5.88 -10.24
N ASP A 184 -5.08 5.17 -9.96
CA ASP A 184 -6.39 5.41 -10.54
C ASP A 184 -7.40 5.96 -9.51
N ILE A 185 -6.93 6.52 -8.38
CA ILE A 185 -7.81 7.22 -7.42
C ILE A 185 -7.86 8.71 -7.80
N PRO A 186 -9.03 9.32 -8.06
CA PRO A 186 -9.13 10.70 -8.54
C PRO A 186 -8.43 11.72 -7.63
N ASP A 187 -8.57 11.59 -6.32
CA ASP A 187 -7.92 12.48 -5.35
C ASP A 187 -6.39 12.37 -5.40
N VAL A 188 -5.86 11.19 -5.69
CA VAL A 188 -4.42 10.96 -5.88
C VAL A 188 -3.95 11.60 -7.20
N VAL A 189 -4.66 11.37 -8.31
CA VAL A 189 -4.34 11.95 -9.61
C VAL A 189 -4.34 13.48 -9.52
N LYS A 190 -5.36 14.05 -8.89
CA LYS A 190 -5.45 15.50 -8.64
C LYS A 190 -4.25 16.02 -7.85
N ALA A 191 -3.84 15.31 -6.79
CA ALA A 191 -2.69 15.71 -5.99
C ALA A 191 -1.37 15.68 -6.79
N ILE A 192 -1.18 14.68 -7.65
CA ILE A 192 -0.02 14.59 -8.57
C ILE A 192 0.00 15.76 -9.56
N ASP A 193 -1.16 16.10 -10.13
CA ASP A 193 -1.30 17.22 -11.07
C ASP A 193 -1.05 18.57 -10.37
N GLU A 194 -1.56 18.76 -9.15
CA GLU A 194 -1.34 19.97 -8.35
C GLU A 194 0.13 20.17 -7.93
N LEU A 195 0.85 19.06 -7.68
CA LEU A 195 2.29 19.06 -7.44
C LEU A 195 3.11 19.35 -8.70
N GLY A 196 2.51 19.22 -9.90
CA GLY A 196 3.18 19.44 -11.17
C GLY A 196 4.18 18.34 -11.54
N ILE A 197 4.01 17.12 -11.01
CA ILE A 197 4.95 16.00 -11.19
C ILE A 197 4.39 14.91 -12.12
N SER A 198 3.29 15.15 -12.82
CA SER A 198 2.60 14.16 -13.67
C SER A 198 3.53 13.52 -14.73
N ASN A 199 4.46 14.32 -15.26
CA ASN A 199 5.46 13.93 -16.26
C ASN A 199 6.78 13.41 -15.66
N ASP A 200 7.01 13.59 -14.36
CA ASP A 200 8.20 13.07 -13.67
C ASP A 200 7.89 11.70 -13.07
N SER A 201 8.31 10.65 -13.77
CA SER A 201 8.04 9.27 -13.37
C SER A 201 8.66 8.89 -12.03
N TYR A 202 9.79 9.50 -11.66
CA TYR A 202 10.45 9.24 -10.39
C TYR A 202 9.64 9.86 -9.24
N SER A 203 9.46 11.19 -9.27
CA SER A 203 8.77 11.91 -8.19
C SER A 203 7.32 11.45 -8.02
N LYS A 204 6.64 11.12 -9.13
CA LYS A 204 5.29 10.54 -9.10
C LYS A 204 5.26 9.20 -8.36
N TYR A 205 6.20 8.30 -8.64
CA TYR A 205 6.24 7.01 -7.97
C TYR A 205 6.61 7.13 -6.48
N GLU A 206 7.57 7.99 -6.13
CA GLU A 206 7.89 8.26 -4.72
C GLU A 206 6.69 8.84 -3.96
N THR A 207 5.85 9.63 -4.63
CA THR A 207 4.57 10.12 -4.08
C THR A 207 3.58 9.00 -3.81
N TYR A 208 3.44 8.04 -4.72
CA TYR A 208 2.62 6.86 -4.47
C TYR A 208 3.15 6.01 -3.32
N CYS A 209 4.47 5.83 -3.22
CA CYS A 209 5.10 5.14 -2.09
C CYS A 209 4.75 5.83 -0.77
N LEU A 210 4.92 7.16 -0.67
CA LEU A 210 4.61 7.89 0.55
C LEU A 210 3.14 7.75 0.97
N MET A 211 2.20 7.91 0.03
CA MET A 211 0.77 7.72 0.32
C MET A 211 0.50 6.28 0.78
N ALA A 212 1.09 5.30 0.11
CA ALA A 212 0.95 3.89 0.48
C ALA A 212 1.54 3.57 1.86
N GLU A 213 2.62 4.24 2.29
CA GLU A 213 3.21 4.09 3.63
C GLU A 213 2.20 4.50 4.72
N TYR A 214 1.52 5.63 4.54
CA TYR A 214 0.46 6.05 5.48
C TYR A 214 -0.72 5.07 5.48
N ILE A 215 -1.18 4.66 4.30
CA ILE A 215 -2.31 3.71 4.16
C ILE A 215 -1.97 2.38 4.83
N TYR A 216 -0.76 1.86 4.58
CA TYR A 216 -0.28 0.63 5.20
C TYR A 216 -0.36 0.70 6.73
N ASN A 217 0.10 1.82 7.31
CA ASN A 217 0.08 2.00 8.76
C ASN A 217 -1.34 2.10 9.31
N PHE A 218 -2.26 2.79 8.63
CA PHE A 218 -3.69 2.79 9.01
C PHE A 218 -4.27 1.38 9.02
N LEU A 219 -4.01 0.59 7.99
CA LEU A 219 -4.57 -0.76 7.90
C LEU A 219 -3.95 -1.74 8.93
N SER A 220 -2.81 -1.41 9.54
CA SER A 220 -2.01 -2.29 10.42
C SER A 220 -2.41 -2.32 11.91
N GLU A 221 -3.64 -1.92 12.28
CA GLU A 221 -4.19 -2.02 13.65
C GLU A 221 -3.37 -1.30 14.76
N ASN A 222 -2.71 -0.18 14.45
CA ASN A 222 -2.05 0.74 15.41
C ASN A 222 -1.03 0.15 16.40
N LYS A 223 -0.72 -1.16 16.36
CA LYS A 223 0.21 -1.82 17.30
C LYS A 223 1.64 -1.93 16.77
N ASN A 224 1.85 -1.77 15.48
CA ASN A 224 3.15 -1.89 14.82
C ASN A 224 3.27 -0.86 13.70
N GLU A 225 3.27 0.42 14.06
CA GLU A 225 3.57 1.48 13.08
C GLU A 225 4.95 1.21 12.48
N VAL A 226 4.99 0.98 11.17
CA VAL A 226 6.24 0.74 10.45
C VAL A 226 6.81 2.08 10.03
N ASP A 227 7.98 2.41 10.58
CA ASP A 227 8.74 3.59 10.22
C ASP A 227 9.53 3.32 8.93
N PHE A 228 8.88 3.57 7.79
CA PHE A 228 9.48 3.36 6.47
C PHE A 228 10.67 4.28 6.19
N SER A 229 10.77 5.44 6.87
CA SER A 229 11.96 6.28 6.79
C SER A 229 13.17 5.55 7.38
N LYS A 230 13.03 5.00 8.59
CA LYS A 230 14.11 4.22 9.22
C LYS A 230 14.48 2.96 8.43
N ILE A 231 13.52 2.33 7.74
CA ILE A 231 13.81 1.21 6.84
C ILE A 231 14.70 1.67 5.68
N LYS A 232 14.32 2.76 5.00
CA LYS A 232 15.11 3.33 3.88
C LYS A 232 16.52 3.71 4.32
N ASP A 233 16.67 4.29 5.52
CA ASP A 233 17.96 4.64 6.09
C ASP A 233 18.81 3.40 6.43
N ALA A 234 18.20 2.38 7.03
CA ALA A 234 18.89 1.13 7.33
C ALA A 234 19.39 0.42 6.06
N VAL A 235 18.59 0.39 4.99
CA VAL A 235 19.00 -0.16 3.69
C VAL A 235 20.26 0.53 3.17
N LYS A 236 20.28 1.87 3.22
CA LYS A 236 21.43 2.67 2.82
C LYS A 236 22.66 2.39 3.69
N GLU A 237 22.50 2.45 5.01
CA GLU A 237 23.57 2.21 6.00
C GLU A 237 24.22 0.83 5.81
N ILE A 238 23.40 -0.21 5.59
CA ILE A 238 23.89 -1.58 5.34
C ILE A 238 24.64 -1.64 4.00
N ALA A 239 24.08 -1.05 2.94
CA ALA A 239 24.69 -1.04 1.62
C ALA A 239 26.06 -0.35 1.63
N GLU A 240 26.15 0.85 2.22
CA GLU A 240 27.38 1.63 2.29
C GLU A 240 28.46 0.89 3.08
N ARG A 241 28.15 0.38 4.29
CA ARG A 241 29.13 -0.32 5.15
C ARG A 241 29.76 -1.56 4.50
N ASN A 242 29.00 -2.30 3.70
CA ASN A 242 29.49 -3.52 3.05
C ASN A 242 30.29 -3.24 1.76
N LEU A 243 30.26 -2.01 1.26
CA LEU A 243 31.01 -1.57 0.08
C LEU A 243 32.31 -0.80 0.44
N VAL A 244 32.52 -0.43 1.71
CA VAL A 244 33.76 0.19 2.19
C VAL A 244 34.90 -0.83 2.25
N THR A 245 35.96 -0.60 1.46
CA THR A 245 37.20 -1.40 1.50
C THR A 245 37.96 -1.25 2.82
N PRO A 246 38.74 -2.25 3.28
CA PRO A 246 39.47 -2.18 4.55
C PRO A 246 40.41 -0.96 4.71
N LYS A 247 40.88 -0.38 3.59
CA LYS A 247 41.73 0.82 3.58
C LYS A 247 41.01 2.09 4.07
N ASP A 248 39.71 2.18 3.87
CA ASP A 248 38.90 3.35 4.23
C ASP A 248 38.41 3.30 5.69
N ARG A 249 38.52 2.13 6.35
CA ARG A 249 38.21 1.97 7.79
C ARG A 249 39.20 2.70 8.70
N LEU A 250 40.41 2.99 8.20
CA LEU A 250 41.46 3.68 8.97
C LEU A 250 41.24 5.20 9.06
N THR A 251 40.48 5.80 8.15
CA THR A 251 40.19 7.24 8.15
C THR A 251 38.82 7.59 8.76
N SER A 252 37.88 6.64 8.86
CA SER A 252 36.53 6.90 9.39
C SER A 252 36.33 6.51 10.87
N LEU A 253 37.40 6.26 11.62
CA LEU A 253 37.36 5.89 13.05
C LEU A 253 36.90 7.01 14.00
N TYR A 254 36.45 8.17 13.48
CA TYR A 254 35.96 9.30 14.28
C TYR A 254 34.45 9.58 14.21
N SER A 255 33.66 8.60 13.76
CA SER A 255 32.20 8.64 13.95
C SER A 255 31.72 7.38 14.66
N THR A 256 32.25 7.18 15.86
CA THR A 256 31.76 6.26 16.88
C THR A 256 30.36 6.68 17.34
N TYR A 257 29.33 6.19 16.66
CA TYR A 257 28.08 5.84 17.33
C TYR A 257 27.96 4.33 17.33
N THR A 258 28.50 3.76 18.41
CA THR A 258 28.15 2.47 18.98
C THR A 258 26.66 2.19 18.87
N LEU A 259 26.28 1.17 18.11
CA LEU A 259 25.12 0.33 18.42
C LEU A 259 25.55 -1.13 18.25
N ILE A 260 25.86 -1.72 19.40
CA ILE A 260 26.17 -3.12 19.62
C ILE A 260 24.90 -3.93 19.30
N PHE A 261 25.00 -4.87 18.37
CA PHE A 261 23.99 -5.91 18.19
C PHE A 261 24.28 -7.04 19.19
N LEU A 262 23.37 -7.24 20.13
CA LEU A 262 23.12 -8.48 20.85
C LEU A 262 21.68 -8.90 20.58
#